data_AF-A0A848T774-F1
#
_entry.id   AF-A0A848T774-F1
#
_cell.length_a   1.000
_cell.length_b   1.000
_cell.length_c   1.000
_cell.angle_alpha   90.00
_cell.angle_beta   90.00
_cell.angle_gamma   90.00
#
_symmetry.space_group_name_H-M   'P 1'
#
loop_
_entity.id
_entity.type
_entity.pdbx_description
1 polymer ?
#
loop_
_entity_poly.entity_id
_entity_poly.type
_entity_poly.pdbx_seq_one_letter_code
_entity_poly.pdbx_strand_id
1 'polypeptide(L)'
;MEWLTENKIPVGDVAETVFDWLQANGALFFDALSDFLEALIDGILWVLQSPHPLVIVLIFVAITWFLQRNWKPALLTFVGFLFILNQDYWEETTESLTLVLSACVVCMGVGVPIGIAMAHRPKLYAWMRPVLDLMQTLPTFVY
;
A
#
# COMPACT_ATOMS: atom_id res chain seq x y z
N MET A 1 42.81 16.31 -2.93
CA MET A 1 41.37 16.53 -3.16
C MET A 1 40.93 15.87 -4.45
N GLU A 2 41.65 16.06 -5.56
CA GLU A 2 41.36 15.41 -6.87
C GLU A 2 41.31 13.87 -6.81
N TRP A 3 42.26 13.21 -6.13
CA TRP A 3 42.29 11.74 -6.01
C TRP A 3 41.03 11.12 -5.36
N LEU A 4 40.40 11.82 -4.41
CA LEU A 4 39.16 11.36 -3.75
C LEU A 4 37.93 11.56 -4.63
N THR A 5 37.92 12.60 -5.48
CA THR A 5 36.82 12.87 -6.41
C THR A 5 36.89 12.04 -7.69
N GLU A 6 38.09 11.59 -8.06
CA GLU A 6 38.34 10.72 -9.22
C GLU A 6 38.12 9.24 -8.92
N ASN A 7 38.38 8.79 -7.68
CA ASN A 7 38.17 7.40 -7.25
C ASN A 7 36.93 7.27 -6.35
N LYS A 8 35.76 7.53 -6.92
CA LYS A 8 34.50 7.37 -6.19
C LYS A 8 34.26 5.90 -5.89
N ILE A 9 33.78 5.62 -4.68
CA ILE A 9 33.28 4.28 -4.33
C ILE A 9 32.04 4.03 -5.20
N PRO A 10 32.01 2.95 -6.00
CA PRO A 10 30.92 2.68 -6.95
C PRO A 10 29.71 2.07 -6.24
N VAL A 11 29.13 2.80 -5.28
CA VAL A 11 27.99 2.31 -4.48
C VAL A 11 26.77 2.05 -5.37
N GLY A 12 26.53 2.91 -6.37
CA GLY A 12 25.44 2.75 -7.34
C GLY A 12 25.60 1.48 -8.17
N ASP A 13 26.71 1.33 -8.87
CA ASP A 13 26.98 0.18 -9.76
C ASP A 13 26.96 -1.15 -8.98
N VAL A 14 27.48 -1.16 -7.75
CA VAL A 14 27.43 -2.34 -6.88
C VAL A 14 26.00 -2.64 -6.43
N ALA A 15 25.21 -1.63 -6.06
CA ALA A 15 23.82 -1.82 -5.69
C ALA A 15 22.97 -2.33 -6.87
N GLU A 16 23.17 -1.78 -8.07
CA GLU A 16 22.53 -2.22 -9.32
C GLU A 16 22.86 -3.68 -9.62
N THR A 17 24.14 -4.05 -9.58
CA THR A 17 24.57 -5.45 -9.81
C THR A 17 23.92 -6.43 -8.81
N VAL A 18 23.82 -6.03 -7.54
CA VAL A 18 23.15 -6.86 -6.51
C VAL A 18 21.65 -6.96 -6.77
N PHE A 19 21.01 -5.86 -7.17
CA PHE A 19 19.59 -5.83 -7.51
C PHE A 19 19.27 -6.72 -8.71
N ASP A 20 20.06 -6.62 -9.78
CA ASP A 20 19.91 -7.45 -10.99
C ASP A 20 20.10 -8.93 -10.67
N TRP A 21 21.09 -9.27 -9.84
CA TRP A 21 21.29 -10.64 -9.39
C TRP A 21 20.09 -11.15 -8.59
N LEU A 22 19.53 -10.33 -7.71
CA LEU A 22 18.36 -10.67 -6.90
C LEU A 22 17.12 -10.85 -7.77
N GLN A 23 16.91 -10.01 -8.77
CA GLN A 23 15.81 -10.14 -9.73
C GLN A 23 15.95 -11.42 -10.57
N ALA A 24 17.15 -11.71 -11.07
CA ALA A 24 17.40 -12.90 -11.88
C ALA A 24 17.21 -14.22 -11.11
N ASN A 25 17.60 -14.26 -9.84
CA ASN A 25 17.50 -15.49 -9.02
C ASN A 25 16.20 -15.57 -8.21
N GLY A 26 15.59 -14.42 -7.91
CA GLY A 26 14.36 -14.29 -7.14
C GLY A 26 13.12 -14.12 -7.99
N ALA A 27 13.21 -14.14 -9.32
CA ALA A 27 12.10 -13.89 -10.25
C ALA A 27 10.82 -14.64 -9.85
N LEU A 28 10.91 -15.95 -9.60
CA LEU A 28 9.76 -16.75 -9.18
C LEU A 28 9.05 -16.22 -7.92
N PHE A 29 9.79 -15.68 -6.95
CA PHE A 29 9.22 -15.09 -5.76
C PHE A 29 8.59 -13.72 -6.04
N PHE A 30 9.28 -12.86 -6.80
CA PHE A 30 8.79 -11.53 -7.14
C PHE A 30 7.56 -11.57 -8.05
N ASP A 31 7.56 -12.47 -9.03
CA ASP A 31 6.43 -12.70 -9.94
C ASP A 31 5.22 -13.20 -9.14
N ALA A 32 5.40 -14.22 -8.29
CA ALA A 32 4.32 -14.73 -7.44
C ALA A 32 3.78 -13.67 -6.47
N LEU A 33 4.64 -12.79 -5.94
CA LEU A 33 4.23 -11.68 -5.10
C LEU A 33 3.45 -10.63 -5.90
N SER A 34 3.90 -10.30 -7.12
CA SER A 34 3.21 -9.38 -8.03
C SER A 34 1.83 -9.91 -8.39
N ASP A 35 1.73 -11.16 -8.84
CA ASP A 35 0.47 -11.81 -9.19
C ASP A 35 -0.51 -11.82 -8.01
N PHE A 36 -0.01 -12.06 -6.80
CA PHE A 36 -0.82 -12.00 -5.58
C PHE A 36 -1.36 -10.59 -5.30
N LEU A 37 -0.50 -9.57 -5.41
CA LEU A 37 -0.89 -8.18 -5.17
C LEU A 37 -1.86 -7.67 -6.24
N GLU A 38 -1.62 -8.01 -7.50
CA GLU A 38 -2.50 -7.70 -8.63
C GLU A 38 -3.87 -8.36 -8.44
N ALA A 39 -3.90 -9.67 -8.14
CA ALA A 39 -5.16 -10.37 -7.87
C ALA A 39 -5.94 -9.78 -6.69
N LEU A 40 -5.24 -9.27 -5.67
CA LEU A 40 -5.86 -8.61 -4.52
C LEU A 40 -6.46 -7.25 -4.93
N ILE A 41 -5.71 -6.45 -5.69
CA ILE A 41 -6.16 -5.15 -6.20
C ILE A 41 -7.37 -5.34 -7.13
N ASP A 42 -7.24 -6.22 -8.12
CA ASP A 42 -8.30 -6.54 -9.08
C ASP A 42 -9.54 -7.10 -8.39
N GLY A 43 -9.37 -7.93 -7.36
CA GLY A 43 -10.47 -8.44 -6.57
C GLY A 43 -11.27 -7.33 -5.88
N ILE A 44 -10.60 -6.33 -5.32
CA ILE A 44 -11.26 -5.18 -4.68
C ILE A 44 -11.89 -4.27 -5.74
N LEU A 45 -11.18 -3.97 -6.84
CA LEU A 45 -11.72 -3.19 -7.95
C LEU A 45 -12.97 -3.83 -8.53
N TRP A 46 -12.95 -5.15 -8.74
CA TRP A 46 -14.09 -5.90 -9.24
C TRP A 46 -15.31 -5.73 -8.33
N VAL A 47 -15.13 -5.76 -7.00
CA VAL A 47 -16.21 -5.52 -6.04
C VAL A 47 -16.72 -4.07 -6.10
N LEU A 48 -15.84 -3.08 -6.28
CA LEU A 48 -16.19 -1.66 -6.25
C LEU A 48 -16.73 -1.11 -7.59
N GLN A 49 -16.31 -1.69 -8.72
CA GLN A 49 -16.61 -1.15 -10.06
C GLN A 49 -17.58 -2.02 -10.88
N SER A 50 -17.67 -3.34 -10.63
CA SER A 50 -18.61 -4.17 -11.39
C SER A 50 -20.08 -3.84 -11.10
N PRO A 51 -20.48 -3.61 -9.84
CA PRO A 51 -21.84 -3.16 -9.53
C PRO A 51 -22.05 -1.72 -9.96
N HIS A 52 -23.31 -1.35 -10.26
CA HIS A 52 -23.65 0.03 -10.58
C HIS A 52 -23.22 0.97 -9.43
N PRO A 53 -22.55 2.12 -9.70
CA PRO A 53 -21.96 2.97 -8.65
C PRO A 53 -22.92 3.33 -7.53
N LEU A 54 -24.17 3.67 -7.86
CA LEU A 54 -25.21 3.97 -6.87
C LEU A 54 -25.46 2.83 -5.86
N VAL A 55 -25.30 1.57 -6.25
CA VAL A 55 -25.43 0.42 -5.34
C VAL A 55 -24.31 0.44 -4.31
N ILE A 56 -23.06 0.69 -4.75
CA ILE A 56 -21.90 0.81 -3.86
C ILE A 56 -22.05 2.00 -2.91
N VAL A 57 -22.53 3.13 -3.41
CA VAL A 57 -22.84 4.30 -2.57
C VAL A 57 -23.85 3.95 -1.48
N LEU A 58 -24.94 3.26 -1.84
CA LEU A 58 -25.95 2.84 -0.86
C LEU A 58 -25.38 1.86 0.17
N ILE A 59 -24.49 0.95 -0.23
CA ILE A 59 -23.80 0.04 0.68
C ILE A 59 -22.93 0.83 1.66
N PHE A 60 -22.11 1.77 1.20
CA PHE A 60 -21.30 2.60 2.11
C PHE A 60 -22.14 3.43 3.06
N VAL A 61 -23.25 4.01 2.58
CA VAL A 61 -24.21 4.75 3.42
C VAL A 61 -24.82 3.85 4.48
N ALA A 62 -25.24 2.63 4.11
CA ALA A 62 -25.79 1.65 5.04
C ALA A 62 -24.76 1.22 6.09
N ILE A 63 -23.52 0.98 5.69
CA ILE A 63 -22.41 0.65 6.61
C ILE A 63 -22.15 1.82 7.57
N THR A 64 -22.02 3.04 7.07
CA THR A 64 -21.81 4.23 7.90
C THR A 64 -22.94 4.41 8.90
N TRP A 65 -24.19 4.27 8.46
CA TRP A 65 -25.35 4.38 9.35
C TRP A 65 -25.38 3.27 10.40
N PHE A 66 -25.06 2.03 10.01
CA PHE A 66 -25.03 0.88 10.93
C PHE A 66 -23.96 1.03 12.02
N LEU A 67 -22.76 1.48 11.64
CA LEU A 67 -21.63 1.65 12.55
C LEU A 67 -21.80 2.88 13.46
N GLN A 68 -22.24 4.01 12.90
CA GLN A 68 -22.32 5.26 13.65
C GLN A 68 -23.67 5.49 14.35
N ARG A 69 -24.71 4.74 13.95
CA ARG A 69 -26.09 4.86 14.45
C ARG A 69 -26.64 6.29 14.39
N ASN A 70 -26.10 7.10 13.48
CA ASN A 70 -26.43 8.51 13.29
C ASN A 70 -26.64 8.78 11.81
N TRP A 71 -27.68 9.54 11.47
CA TRP A 71 -28.02 9.84 10.07
C TRP A 71 -27.14 10.93 9.46
N LYS A 72 -26.57 11.84 10.28
CA LYS A 72 -25.76 12.97 9.76
C LYS A 72 -24.51 12.49 8.99
N PRO A 73 -23.71 11.54 9.51
CA PRO A 73 -22.54 11.02 8.80
C PRO A 73 -22.92 10.21 7.56
N ALA A 74 -24.02 9.45 7.64
CA ALA A 74 -24.54 8.70 6.50
C ALA A 74 -24.99 9.64 5.35
N LEU A 75 -25.63 10.76 5.68
CA LEU A 75 -25.98 11.79 4.70
C LEU A 75 -24.72 12.43 4.10
N LEU A 76 -23.70 12.73 4.91
CA LEU A 76 -22.44 13.26 4.41
C LEU A 76 -21.76 12.30 3.42
N THR A 77 -21.71 11.00 3.76
CA THR A 77 -21.20 9.96 2.86
C THR A 77 -21.99 9.92 1.54
N PHE A 78 -23.33 9.95 1.62
CA PHE A 78 -24.19 9.93 0.44
C PHE A 78 -23.93 11.13 -0.48
N VAL A 79 -23.94 12.34 0.08
CA VAL A 79 -23.72 13.58 -0.69
C VAL A 79 -22.30 13.63 -1.25
N GLY A 80 -21.30 13.20 -0.49
CA GLY A 80 -19.91 13.16 -0.94
C GLY A 80 -19.70 12.24 -2.14
N PHE A 81 -20.25 11.02 -2.10
CA PHE A 81 -20.14 10.11 -3.24
C PHE A 81 -20.98 10.56 -4.45
N LEU A 82 -22.15 11.15 -4.24
CA LEU A 82 -22.90 11.77 -5.35
C LEU A 82 -22.12 12.92 -5.99
N PHE A 83 -21.38 13.69 -5.20
CA PHE A 83 -20.51 14.73 -5.74
C PHE A 83 -19.39 14.13 -6.60
N ILE A 84 -18.72 13.06 -6.13
CA ILE A 84 -17.69 12.36 -6.91
C ILE A 84 -18.26 11.85 -8.25
N LEU A 85 -19.45 11.23 -8.23
CA LEU A 85 -20.13 10.77 -9.44
C LEU A 85 -20.47 11.94 -10.38
N ASN A 86 -20.93 13.07 -9.84
CA ASN A 86 -21.21 14.26 -10.62
C ASN A 86 -19.94 14.89 -11.23
N GLN A 87 -18.76 14.62 -10.69
CA GLN A 87 -17.49 15.08 -11.25
C GLN A 87 -16.82 14.05 -12.16
N ASP A 88 -17.47 12.90 -12.42
CA ASP A 88 -16.95 11.82 -13.26
C ASP A 88 -15.62 11.22 -12.77
N TYR A 89 -15.34 11.31 -11.47
CA TYR A 89 -14.12 10.76 -10.85
C TYR A 89 -14.34 9.44 -10.13
N TRP A 90 -15.39 8.70 -10.48
CA TRP A 90 -15.72 7.45 -9.79
C TRP A 90 -14.59 6.42 -9.94
N GLU A 91 -14.15 6.18 -11.17
CA GLU A 91 -13.09 5.21 -11.49
C GLU A 91 -11.81 5.54 -10.73
N GLU A 92 -11.25 6.72 -10.95
CA GLU A 92 -10.04 7.24 -10.28
C GLU A 92 -10.12 7.18 -8.74
N THR A 93 -11.29 7.52 -8.17
CA THR A 93 -11.49 7.47 -6.72
C THR A 93 -11.49 6.03 -6.22
N THR A 94 -12.15 5.11 -6.93
CA THR A 94 -12.19 3.68 -6.55
C THR A 94 -10.84 2.99 -6.74
N GLU A 95 -10.04 3.38 -7.73
CA GLU A 95 -8.66 2.92 -7.89
C GLU A 95 -7.79 3.38 -6.72
N SER A 96 -7.82 4.68 -6.40
CA SER A 96 -7.10 5.23 -5.25
C SER A 96 -7.52 4.56 -3.94
N LEU A 97 -8.83 4.36 -3.73
CA LEU A 97 -9.36 3.66 -2.56
C LEU A 97 -8.87 2.21 -2.52
N THR A 98 -8.84 1.53 -3.67
CA THR A 98 -8.38 0.15 -3.76
C THR A 98 -6.91 0.03 -3.39
N LEU A 99 -6.05 0.92 -3.89
CA LEU A 99 -4.64 0.94 -3.52
C LEU A 99 -4.45 1.15 -2.01
N VAL A 100 -5.21 2.07 -1.41
CA VAL A 100 -5.18 2.31 0.04
C VAL A 100 -5.63 1.08 0.83
N LEU A 101 -6.76 0.47 0.45
CA LEU A 101 -7.28 -0.73 1.12
C LEU A 101 -6.30 -1.91 0.99
N SER A 102 -5.75 -2.12 -0.20
CA SER A 102 -4.79 -3.18 -0.49
C SER A 102 -3.52 -3.01 0.34
N ALA A 103 -2.95 -1.81 0.35
CA ALA A 103 -1.79 -1.47 1.15
C ALA A 103 -2.06 -1.67 2.64
N CYS A 104 -3.23 -1.27 3.14
CA CYS A 104 -3.64 -1.48 4.53
C CYS A 104 -3.73 -2.97 4.89
N VAL A 105 -4.34 -3.79 4.03
CA VAL A 105 -4.48 -5.24 4.26
C VAL A 105 -3.10 -5.90 4.32
N VAL A 106 -2.23 -5.63 3.36
CA VAL A 106 -0.88 -6.20 3.31
C VAL A 106 -0.03 -5.70 4.49
N CYS A 107 -0.05 -4.39 4.76
CA CYS A 107 0.71 -3.78 5.83
C CYS A 107 0.28 -4.28 7.21
N MET A 108 -1.03 -4.39 7.48
CA MET A 108 -1.50 -4.96 8.74
C MET A 108 -1.25 -6.47 8.80
N GLY A 109 -1.48 -7.19 7.70
CA GLY A 109 -1.32 -8.64 7.61
C GLY A 109 0.11 -9.10 7.88
N VAL A 110 1.10 -8.33 7.43
CA VAL A 110 2.53 -8.64 7.62
C VAL A 110 3.12 -7.87 8.81
N GLY A 111 2.82 -6.59 8.91
CA GLY A 111 3.38 -5.67 9.90
C GLY A 111 2.95 -5.98 11.33
N VAL A 112 1.68 -6.37 11.56
CA VAL A 112 1.22 -6.72 12.92
C VAL A 112 1.92 -7.97 13.45
N PRO A 113 2.01 -9.10 12.73
CA PRO A 113 2.77 -10.26 13.19
C PRO A 113 4.25 -9.95 13.48
N ILE A 114 4.92 -9.21 12.59
CA ILE A 114 6.31 -8.79 12.79
C ILE A 114 6.42 -7.88 14.03
N GLY A 115 5.51 -6.92 14.18
CA GLY A 115 5.42 -6.03 15.34
C GLY A 115 5.28 -6.79 16.66
N ILE A 116 4.37 -7.76 16.71
CA ILE A 116 4.18 -8.63 17.89
C ILE A 116 5.45 -9.43 18.17
N ALA A 117 6.12 -9.99 17.15
CA ALA A 117 7.34 -10.74 17.33
C ALA A 117 8.49 -9.88 17.87
N MET A 118 8.61 -8.63 17.40
CA MET A 118 9.59 -7.66 17.91
C MET A 118 9.30 -7.26 19.35
N ALA A 119 8.04 -7.04 19.72
CA ALA A 119 7.64 -6.63 21.06
C ALA A 119 8.06 -7.64 22.15
N HIS A 120 8.07 -8.93 21.83
CA HIS A 120 8.46 -9.99 22.77
C HIS A 120 9.97 -10.27 22.80
N ARG A 121 10.75 -9.72 21.87
CA ARG A 121 12.17 -10.06 21.69
C ARG A 121 13.02 -8.78 21.57
N PRO A 122 13.61 -8.29 22.69
CA PRO A 122 14.43 -7.07 22.69
C PRO A 122 15.58 -7.09 21.68
N LYS A 123 16.20 -8.26 21.46
CA LYS A 123 17.26 -8.42 20.45
C LYS A 123 16.71 -8.24 19.03
N LEU A 124 15.56 -8.84 18.70
CA LEU A 124 14.96 -8.72 17.37
C LEU A 124 14.59 -7.27 17.09
N TYR A 125 14.01 -6.57 18.06
CA TYR A 125 13.73 -5.13 17.94
C TYR A 125 15.00 -4.31 17.66
N ALA A 126 16.10 -4.58 18.37
CA ALA A 126 17.36 -3.86 18.15
C ALA A 126 17.92 -4.05 16.74
N TRP A 127 17.79 -5.26 16.16
CA TRP A 127 18.21 -5.55 14.78
C TRP A 127 17.27 -4.94 13.72
N MET A 128 15.97 -4.88 14.00
CA MET A 128 14.99 -4.35 13.07
C MET A 128 14.92 -2.82 13.09
N ARG A 129 15.32 -2.17 14.19
CA ARG A 129 15.23 -0.72 14.36
C ARG A 129 15.86 0.08 13.21
N PRO A 130 17.08 -0.22 12.71
CA PRO A 130 17.64 0.50 11.57
C PRO A 130 16.81 0.36 10.29
N VAL A 131 16.18 -0.80 10.07
CA VAL A 131 15.31 -1.02 8.90
C VAL A 131 14.04 -0.18 9.03
N LEU A 132 13.44 -0.14 10.22
CA LEU A 132 12.26 0.70 10.49
C LEU A 132 12.59 2.19 10.32
N ASP A 133 13.75 2.63 10.80
CA ASP A 133 14.21 4.00 10.65
C ASP A 133 14.44 4.35 9.16
N LEU A 134 15.03 3.42 8.39
CA LEU A 134 15.21 3.57 6.95
C LEU A 134 13.86 3.69 6.22
N MET A 135 12.91 2.80 6.53
CA MET A 135 11.61 2.79 5.87
C MET A 135 10.82 4.09 6.06
N GLN A 136 11.01 4.77 7.20
CA GLN A 136 10.32 6.01 7.54
C GLN A 136 11.01 7.27 7.00
N THR A 137 12.27 7.16 6.57
CA THR A 137 13.09 8.32 6.19
C THR A 137 13.52 8.34 4.72
N LEU A 138 13.43 7.21 4.01
CA LEU A 138 13.72 7.17 2.58
C LEU A 138 12.66 7.94 1.76
N PRO A 139 13.08 8.85 0.86
CA PRO A 139 12.17 9.51 -0.07
C PRO A 139 11.48 8.51 -0.99
N THR A 140 10.24 8.80 -1.36
CA THR A 140 9.43 7.94 -2.25
C THR A 140 10.06 7.75 -3.64
N PHE A 141 10.85 8.70 -4.13
CA PHE A 141 11.54 8.58 -5.43
C PHE A 141 12.67 7.54 -5.46
N VAL A 142 13.07 7.02 -4.30
CA VAL A 142 14.10 5.98 -4.15
C VAL A 142 13.47 4.59 -4.03
N TYR A 143 12.18 4.51 -3.64
CA TYR A 143 11.39 3.28 -3.57
C TYR A 143 10.96 2.83 -4.95
#